data_AF-A0A6G9YL45-F1
#
_entry.id   AF-A0A6G9YL45-F1
#
_cell.length_a   1.000
_cell.length_b   1.000
_cell.length_c   1.000
_cell.angle_alpha   90.00
_cell.angle_beta   90.00
_cell.angle_gamma   90.00
#
_symmetry.space_group_name_H-M   'P 1'
#
loop_
_entity.id
_entity.type
_entity.pdbx_description
1 polymer ?
#
loop_
_entity_poly.entity_id
_entity_poly.type
_entity_poly.pdbx_seq_one_letter_code
_entity_poly.pdbx_strand_id
1 'polypeptide(L)'
;MYSDQAAEDGLSWLPHRMLRRATSILRRRAHNTSSEGPLNELAGGTDWAAAQTAHLRADASLLYTQLAKGTTLTPRDAAPFNLGPSEQIDVRVVLGVAHSYIAGDDWEGHCSADIACTDQRLLLRSCADGHVVDFYWDLVDRLEIDLDGNTVVIGFDIEEPILLYGPAAPILAVYAVWRLRSLDDFLNDPDLSLLR
;
A
#
# COMPACT_ATOMS: atom_id res chain seq x y z
N MET A 1 19.21 27.79 48.83
CA MET A 1 18.83 26.37 49.05
C MET A 1 17.40 26.19 48.58
N TYR A 2 17.12 25.06 47.91
CA TYR A 2 15.95 24.64 47.11
C TYR A 2 16.00 25.06 45.61
N SER A 3 16.56 24.24 44.70
CA SER A 3 16.02 23.02 44.00
C SER A 3 14.96 23.45 42.97
N ASP A 4 15.10 23.36 41.64
CA ASP A 4 15.53 22.29 40.70
C ASP A 4 14.82 20.95 40.95
N GLN A 5 13.75 20.66 40.17
CA GLN A 5 13.35 19.32 39.70
C GLN A 5 12.05 19.37 38.84
N ALA A 6 12.14 18.79 37.63
CA ALA A 6 11.15 18.02 36.84
C ALA A 6 9.73 18.60 36.60
N ALA A 7 9.20 18.75 35.38
CA ALA A 7 9.21 17.91 34.18
C ALA A 7 8.73 16.48 34.43
N GLU A 8 7.40 16.31 34.54
CA GLU A 8 6.63 15.08 34.29
C GLU A 8 5.12 15.43 34.35
N ASP A 9 4.27 14.66 33.67
CA ASP A 9 2.82 14.81 33.43
C ASP A 9 2.41 15.58 32.15
N GLY A 10 1.74 15.01 31.15
CA GLY A 10 1.23 13.65 30.97
C GLY A 10 0.60 13.50 29.57
N LEU A 11 1.23 12.68 28.73
CA LEU A 11 0.64 12.14 27.51
C LEU A 11 0.19 10.70 27.84
N SER A 12 -1.05 10.54 28.30
CA SER A 12 -1.62 9.25 28.73
C SER A 12 -2.97 8.92 28.09
N TRP A 13 -3.18 9.33 26.83
CA TRP A 13 -4.41 8.99 26.10
C TRP A 13 -4.13 8.44 24.70
N LEU A 14 -3.65 7.20 24.62
CA LEU A 14 -3.93 6.32 23.48
C LEU A 14 -4.19 4.89 23.99
N PRO A 15 -5.33 4.26 23.66
CA PRO A 15 -5.66 2.93 24.15
C PRO A 15 -4.87 1.84 23.42
N HIS A 16 -3.98 1.17 24.17
CA HIS A 16 -3.20 -0.02 23.80
C HIS A 16 -4.01 -1.30 23.44
N ARG A 17 -5.25 -1.19 22.97
CA ARG A 17 -6.14 -2.36 22.78
C ARG A 17 -6.88 -2.39 21.46
N MET A 18 -6.15 -2.38 20.33
CA MET A 18 -6.68 -2.89 19.04
C MET A 18 -5.64 -3.66 18.20
N LEU A 19 -4.62 -4.25 18.83
CA LEU A 19 -3.43 -4.74 18.12
C LEU A 19 -3.31 -6.27 17.92
N ARG A 20 -4.41 -7.05 18.00
CA ARG A 20 -4.33 -8.53 17.85
C ARG A 20 -5.40 -9.22 17.01
N ARG A 21 -6.29 -8.49 16.31
CA ARG A 21 -7.37 -9.14 15.52
C ARG A 21 -7.21 -9.12 14.00
N ALA A 22 -6.47 -8.18 13.41
CA ALA A 22 -6.33 -8.07 11.95
C ALA A 22 -5.60 -9.26 11.30
N THR A 23 -4.49 -9.72 11.88
CA THR A 23 -3.69 -10.83 11.32
C THR A 23 -4.39 -12.19 11.35
N SER A 24 -5.35 -12.41 12.26
CA SER A 24 -6.13 -13.67 12.29
C SER A 24 -7.26 -13.71 11.26
N ILE A 25 -7.70 -12.56 10.76
CA ILE A 25 -8.81 -12.44 9.80
C ILE A 25 -8.27 -12.59 8.36
N LEU A 26 -7.09 -12.06 8.05
CA LEU A 26 -6.46 -12.16 6.73
C LEU A 26 -6.17 -13.63 6.32
N ARG A 27 -5.63 -14.46 7.23
CA ARG A 27 -5.42 -15.90 6.96
C ARG A 27 -6.71 -16.73 6.89
N ARG A 28 -7.81 -16.28 7.49
CA ARG A 28 -9.07 -17.05 7.55
C ARG A 28 -10.06 -16.71 6.43
N ARG A 29 -9.97 -15.53 5.81
CA ARG A 29 -10.86 -15.11 4.71
C ARG A 29 -10.30 -15.38 3.30
N ALA A 30 -8.98 -15.54 3.12
CA ALA A 30 -8.40 -16.01 1.85
C ALA A 30 -8.81 -17.45 1.46
N HIS A 31 -9.47 -18.19 2.36
CA HIS A 31 -10.06 -19.51 2.07
C HIS A 31 -11.60 -19.48 1.96
N ASN A 32 -12.26 -18.31 2.03
CA ASN A 32 -13.72 -18.23 2.09
C ASN A 32 -14.37 -17.21 1.14
N THR A 33 -13.62 -16.58 0.23
CA THR A 33 -14.19 -15.74 -0.84
C THR A 33 -14.49 -16.58 -2.09
N SER A 34 -15.42 -17.53 -1.98
CA SER A 34 -16.17 -18.06 -3.13
C SER A 34 -17.50 -17.31 -3.23
N SER A 35 -17.44 -16.07 -3.69
CA SER A 35 -18.58 -15.46 -4.39
C SER A 35 -18.04 -14.89 -5.70
N GLU A 36 -17.90 -15.76 -6.68
CA GLU A 36 -17.65 -15.38 -8.08
C GLU A 36 -18.87 -14.60 -8.59
N GLY A 37 -18.79 -13.27 -8.52
CA GLY A 37 -19.61 -12.32 -9.27
C GLY A 37 -18.78 -11.69 -10.40
N PRO A 38 -19.40 -11.00 -11.37
CA PRO A 38 -19.32 -11.21 -12.81
C PRO A 38 -18.03 -10.72 -13.52
N LEU A 39 -16.90 -10.62 -12.83
CA LEU A 39 -15.62 -10.22 -13.44
C LEU A 39 -14.95 -11.36 -14.23
N ASN A 40 -15.34 -12.62 -14.03
CA ASN A 40 -14.79 -13.78 -14.74
C ASN A 40 -15.36 -13.99 -16.16
N GLU A 41 -16.47 -13.35 -16.55
CA GLU A 41 -17.14 -13.62 -17.84
C GLU A 41 -16.71 -12.72 -19.01
N LEU A 42 -15.89 -11.68 -18.78
CA LEU A 42 -15.50 -10.72 -19.83
C LEU A 42 -14.03 -10.83 -20.29
N ALA A 43 -13.23 -11.73 -19.70
CA ALA A 43 -11.84 -11.91 -20.10
C ALA A 43 -11.55 -13.39 -20.39
N GLY A 44 -10.97 -13.66 -21.57
CA GLY A 44 -10.40 -14.96 -21.87
C GLY A 44 -9.32 -15.34 -20.85
N GLY A 45 -9.67 -16.26 -19.96
CA GLY A 45 -8.76 -17.20 -19.30
C GLY A 45 -7.98 -16.66 -18.10
N THR A 46 -7.99 -17.45 -17.03
CA THR A 46 -7.05 -17.42 -15.89
C THR A 46 -5.58 -17.15 -16.27
N ASP A 47 -5.19 -17.51 -17.49
CA ASP A 47 -3.85 -17.32 -18.03
C ASP A 47 -3.45 -15.85 -18.18
N TRP A 48 -4.39 -14.95 -18.52
CA TRP A 48 -4.09 -13.51 -18.65
C TRP A 48 -3.77 -12.87 -17.30
N ALA A 49 -4.58 -13.15 -16.27
CA ALA A 49 -4.36 -12.64 -14.93
C ALA A 49 -3.07 -13.18 -14.30
N ALA A 50 -2.76 -14.47 -14.53
CA ALA A 50 -1.51 -15.06 -14.09
C ALA A 50 -0.29 -14.43 -14.79
N ALA A 51 -0.36 -14.22 -16.11
CA ALA A 51 0.71 -13.57 -16.87
C ALA A 51 0.93 -12.12 -16.42
N GLN A 52 -0.14 -11.37 -16.19
CA GLN A 52 -0.06 -10.00 -15.69
C GLN A 52 0.56 -9.94 -14.28
N THR A 53 0.19 -10.87 -13.40
CA THR A 53 0.78 -10.99 -12.06
C THR A 53 2.27 -11.28 -12.13
N ALA A 54 2.68 -12.23 -12.98
CA ALA A 54 4.09 -12.55 -13.17
C ALA A 54 4.89 -11.36 -13.71
N HIS A 55 4.32 -10.62 -14.67
CA HIS A 55 4.95 -9.41 -15.23
C HIS A 55 5.15 -8.32 -14.18
N LEU A 56 4.12 -8.00 -13.39
CA LEU A 56 4.22 -6.95 -12.37
C LEU A 56 5.09 -7.35 -11.18
N ARG A 57 5.19 -8.65 -10.86
CA ARG A 57 6.17 -9.14 -9.87
C ARG A 57 7.62 -9.01 -10.38
N ALA A 58 7.85 -9.22 -11.68
CA ALA A 58 9.16 -8.96 -12.29
C ALA A 58 9.51 -7.47 -12.25
N ASP A 59 8.54 -6.59 -12.55
CA ASP A 59 8.71 -5.15 -12.45
C ASP A 59 8.99 -4.69 -11.00
N ALA A 60 8.33 -5.29 -10.00
CA ALA A 60 8.60 -5.05 -8.59
C ALA A 60 10.03 -5.46 -8.19
N SER A 61 10.52 -6.59 -8.70
CA SER A 61 11.89 -7.06 -8.45
C SER A 61 12.93 -6.13 -9.10
N LEU A 62 12.62 -5.63 -10.30
CA LEU A 62 13.46 -4.63 -10.97
C LEU A 62 13.49 -3.30 -10.20
N LEU A 63 12.32 -2.83 -9.74
CA LEU A 63 12.21 -1.64 -8.90
C LEU A 63 13.01 -1.80 -7.61
N TYR A 64 12.89 -2.95 -6.93
CA TYR A 64 13.67 -3.27 -5.74
C TYR A 64 15.17 -3.15 -6.03
N THR A 65 15.63 -3.76 -7.11
CA THR A 65 17.05 -3.72 -7.52
C THR A 65 17.54 -2.29 -7.81
N GLN A 66 16.71 -1.46 -8.44
CA GLN A 66 17.05 -0.06 -8.73
C GLN A 66 17.17 0.76 -7.44
N LEU A 67 16.19 0.65 -6.55
CA LEU A 67 16.15 1.37 -5.28
C LEU A 67 17.26 0.90 -4.33
N ALA A 68 17.54 -0.40 -4.27
CA ALA A 68 18.64 -0.97 -3.49
C ALA A 68 20.03 -0.41 -3.90
N LYS A 69 20.18 0.01 -5.15
CA LYS A 69 21.40 0.65 -5.68
C LYS A 69 21.44 2.16 -5.46
N GLY A 70 20.40 2.75 -4.85
CA GLY A 70 20.26 4.19 -4.72
C GLY A 70 19.96 4.88 -6.06
N THR A 71 19.39 4.18 -7.03
CA THR A 71 19.02 4.76 -8.33
C THR A 71 17.90 5.78 -8.13
N THR A 72 18.09 7.00 -8.63
CA THR A 72 17.01 7.99 -8.69
C THR A 72 15.96 7.54 -9.70
N LEU A 73 14.70 7.48 -9.26
CA LEU A 73 13.58 7.13 -10.14
C LEU A 73 13.34 8.26 -11.14
N THR A 74 13.11 7.89 -12.40
CA THR A 74 12.74 8.86 -13.44
C THR A 74 11.30 9.31 -13.22
N PRO A 75 11.05 10.63 -13.12
CA PRO A 75 9.70 11.15 -12.96
C PRO A 75 8.78 10.69 -14.09
N ARG A 76 7.54 10.34 -13.73
CA ARG A 76 6.49 9.94 -14.67
C ARG A 76 5.52 11.10 -14.92
N ASP A 77 4.76 10.98 -16.01
CA ASP A 77 3.72 11.96 -16.34
C ASP A 77 2.69 12.10 -15.21
N ALA A 78 2.46 13.34 -14.80
CA ALA A 78 1.59 13.72 -13.70
C ALA A 78 0.11 13.51 -14.03
N ALA A 79 -0.30 13.66 -15.29
CA ALA A 79 -1.69 13.57 -15.68
C ALA A 79 -2.27 12.16 -15.40
N PRO A 80 -3.46 12.03 -14.78
CA PRO A 80 -4.45 13.07 -14.50
C PRO A 80 -4.39 13.63 -13.06
N PHE A 81 -3.32 13.41 -12.32
CA PHE A 81 -3.18 13.84 -10.93
C PHE A 81 -2.79 15.32 -10.83
N ASN A 82 -3.34 16.00 -9.82
CA ASN A 82 -2.98 17.36 -9.47
C ASN A 82 -1.86 17.32 -8.42
N LEU A 83 -0.62 17.53 -8.88
CA LEU A 83 0.57 17.49 -8.04
C LEU A 83 0.97 18.89 -7.53
N GLY A 84 1.64 18.92 -6.38
CA GLY A 84 2.32 20.12 -5.91
C GLY A 84 3.45 20.56 -6.87
N PRO A 85 3.94 21.81 -6.78
CA PRO A 85 4.92 22.36 -7.74
C PRO A 85 6.25 21.60 -7.85
N SER A 86 6.62 20.84 -6.81
CA SER A 86 7.84 20.05 -6.75
C SER A 86 7.57 18.55 -6.57
N GLU A 87 6.30 18.15 -6.53
CA GLU A 87 5.90 16.77 -6.33
C GLU A 87 5.98 16.02 -7.66
N GLN A 88 6.51 14.81 -7.63
CA GLN A 88 6.69 13.98 -8.82
C GLN A 88 6.15 12.57 -8.60
N ILE A 89 5.63 11.96 -9.67
CA ILE A 89 5.26 10.55 -9.63
C ILE A 89 6.51 9.72 -9.87
N ASP A 90 6.90 8.97 -8.86
CA ASP A 90 8.01 8.04 -8.91
C ASP A 90 7.57 6.70 -9.51
N VAL A 91 6.41 6.20 -9.05
CA VAL A 91 5.83 4.92 -9.44
C VAL A 91 4.37 5.11 -9.81
N ARG A 92 3.95 4.51 -10.92
CA ARG A 92 2.54 4.48 -11.33
C ARG A 92 2.19 3.10 -11.85
N VAL A 93 1.11 2.55 -11.34
CA VAL A 93 0.60 1.24 -11.74
C VAL A 93 -0.89 1.37 -12.04
N VAL A 94 -1.25 1.03 -13.27
CA VAL A 94 -2.64 1.00 -13.72
C VAL A 94 -3.18 -0.40 -13.40
N LEU A 95 -4.32 -0.47 -12.69
CA LEU A 95 -5.00 -1.70 -12.22
C LEU A 95 -4.55 -2.20 -10.83
N GLY A 96 -4.93 -1.45 -9.79
CA GLY A 96 -5.08 -2.02 -8.45
C GLY A 96 -6.55 -2.06 -8.05
N VAL A 97 -6.93 -2.98 -7.17
CA VAL A 97 -8.22 -2.90 -6.47
C VAL A 97 -7.95 -2.30 -5.10
N ALA A 98 -8.56 -1.15 -4.85
CA ALA A 98 -8.49 -0.49 -3.56
C ALA A 98 -9.75 -0.78 -2.74
N HIS A 99 -9.55 -0.96 -1.45
CA HIS A 99 -10.60 -1.12 -0.46
C HIS A 99 -10.29 -0.19 0.71
N SER A 100 -11.26 0.65 1.08
CA SER A 100 -11.24 1.36 2.35
C SER A 100 -11.89 0.49 3.42
N TYR A 101 -11.25 0.36 4.58
CA TYR A 101 -11.95 -0.16 5.75
C TYR A 101 -12.96 0.91 6.24
N ILE A 102 -14.18 0.51 6.60
CA ILE A 102 -15.10 1.35 7.35
C ILE A 102 -15.34 0.61 8.65
N ALA A 103 -15.14 1.28 9.81
CA ALA A 103 -15.33 0.70 11.14
C ALA A 103 -16.57 -0.22 11.24
N GLY A 104 -16.34 -1.55 11.23
CA GLY A 104 -17.44 -2.52 11.24
C GLY A 104 -17.11 -3.97 10.81
N ASP A 105 -15.83 -4.37 10.73
CA ASP A 105 -15.36 -5.70 10.27
C ASP A 105 -15.56 -6.04 8.77
N ASP A 106 -16.11 -5.13 7.97
CA ASP A 106 -16.34 -5.32 6.54
C ASP A 106 -15.66 -4.25 5.67
N TRP A 107 -14.98 -4.71 4.61
CA TRP A 107 -14.37 -3.86 3.59
C TRP A 107 -15.47 -3.49 2.59
N GLU A 108 -15.93 -2.25 2.59
CA GLU A 108 -16.92 -1.78 1.64
C GLU A 108 -16.25 -1.04 0.46
N GLY A 109 -16.72 -1.35 -0.76
CA GLY A 109 -16.25 -0.69 -1.98
C GLY A 109 -15.05 -1.38 -2.61
N HIS A 110 -15.32 -2.22 -3.62
CA HIS A 110 -14.29 -2.62 -4.57
C HIS A 110 -14.27 -1.59 -5.69
N CYS A 111 -13.18 -0.85 -5.84
CA CYS A 111 -12.98 -0.05 -7.05
C CYS A 111 -11.62 -0.35 -7.67
N SER A 112 -11.62 -0.52 -8.99
CA SER A 112 -10.38 -0.47 -9.75
C SER A 112 -9.85 0.97 -9.70
N ALA A 113 -8.57 1.12 -9.41
CA ALA A 113 -7.91 2.40 -9.31
C ALA A 113 -6.61 2.43 -10.14
N ASP A 114 -6.31 3.62 -10.66
CA ASP A 114 -4.99 4.02 -11.10
C ASP A 114 -4.22 4.50 -9.86
N ILE A 115 -3.10 3.84 -9.56
CA ILE A 115 -2.32 4.06 -8.36
C ILE A 115 -1.06 4.81 -8.75
N ALA A 116 -0.83 5.98 -8.15
CA ALA A 116 0.43 6.69 -8.27
C ALA A 116 1.05 6.91 -6.89
N CYS A 117 2.34 6.65 -6.78
CA CYS A 117 3.14 6.95 -5.60
C CYS A 117 4.07 8.11 -5.93
N THR A 118 3.98 9.16 -5.12
CA THR A 118 4.87 10.33 -5.19
C THR A 118 5.82 10.32 -4.01
N ASP A 119 6.79 11.22 -4.04
CA ASP A 119 7.65 11.49 -2.89
C ASP A 119 6.85 11.95 -1.66
N GLN A 120 5.61 12.41 -1.80
CA GLN A 120 4.82 12.97 -0.69
C GLN A 120 3.65 12.08 -0.25
N ARG A 121 3.00 11.39 -1.19
CA ARG A 121 1.73 10.70 -0.93
C ARG A 121 1.45 9.56 -1.92
N LEU A 122 0.54 8.69 -1.50
CA LEU A 122 -0.15 7.73 -2.33
C LEU A 122 -1.39 8.39 -2.93
N LEU A 123 -1.59 8.25 -4.24
CA LEU A 123 -2.74 8.76 -4.96
C LEU A 123 -3.50 7.59 -5.56
N LEU A 124 -4.80 7.53 -5.26
CA LEU A 124 -5.72 6.55 -5.80
C LEU A 124 -6.77 7.27 -6.64
N ARG A 125 -6.77 7.01 -7.95
CA ARG A 125 -7.82 7.52 -8.84
C ARG A 125 -8.76 6.40 -9.24
N SER A 126 -10.01 6.49 -8.82
CA SER A 126 -11.08 5.57 -9.22
C SER A 126 -11.22 5.54 -10.74
N CYS A 127 -11.18 4.35 -11.33
CA CYS A 127 -11.40 4.16 -12.75
C CYS A 127 -12.87 4.38 -13.16
N ALA A 128 -13.80 4.29 -12.21
CA ALA A 128 -15.24 4.36 -12.49
C ALA A 128 -15.73 5.80 -12.70
N ASP A 129 -15.30 6.72 -11.85
CA ASP A 129 -15.76 8.12 -11.83
C ASP A 129 -14.62 9.15 -11.94
N GLY A 130 -13.35 8.68 -11.90
CA GLY A 130 -12.19 9.55 -11.96
C GLY A 130 -11.89 10.31 -10.68
N HIS A 131 -12.63 10.07 -9.60
CA HIS A 131 -12.39 10.68 -8.30
C HIS A 131 -10.99 10.30 -7.79
N VAL A 132 -10.28 11.26 -7.21
CA VAL A 132 -8.93 11.07 -6.66
C VAL A 132 -8.99 11.19 -5.14
N VAL A 133 -8.37 10.22 -4.46
CA VAL A 133 -8.12 10.24 -3.03
C VAL A 133 -6.62 10.19 -2.80
N ASP A 134 -6.13 10.89 -1.80
CA ASP A 134 -4.72 11.02 -1.51
C ASP A 134 -4.39 10.74 -0.04
N PHE A 135 -3.28 10.05 0.18
CA PHE A 135 -2.85 9.58 1.50
C PHE A 135 -1.37 9.88 1.71
N TYR A 136 -1.06 10.68 2.71
CA TYR A 136 0.30 11.16 2.92
C TYR A 136 1.18 10.12 3.63
N TRP A 137 2.43 9.98 3.16
CA TRP A 137 3.34 8.98 3.70
C TRP A 137 3.76 9.26 5.15
N ASP A 138 3.78 10.52 5.56
CA ASP A 138 4.12 10.94 6.93
C ASP A 138 3.03 10.61 7.97
N LEU A 139 1.82 10.28 7.51
CA LEU A 139 0.71 9.83 8.35
C LEU A 139 0.64 8.31 8.50
N VAL A 140 1.50 7.54 7.81
CA VAL A 140 1.49 6.07 7.86
C VAL A 140 2.01 5.57 9.20
N ASP A 141 1.19 4.81 9.92
CA ASP A 141 1.51 4.22 11.22
C ASP A 141 1.66 2.68 11.15
N ARG A 142 1.19 2.07 10.06
CA ARG A 142 1.15 0.62 9.86
C ARG A 142 1.30 0.24 8.40
N LEU A 143 2.09 -0.80 8.16
CA LEU A 143 2.25 -1.42 6.85
C LEU A 143 2.25 -2.95 7.03
N GLU A 144 1.30 -3.64 6.40
CA GLU A 144 1.23 -5.11 6.35
C GLU A 144 1.33 -5.56 4.90
N ILE A 145 2.25 -6.50 4.60
CA ILE A 145 2.52 -6.96 3.24
C ILE A 145 2.31 -8.48 3.18
N ASP A 146 1.55 -8.93 2.19
CA ASP A 146 1.43 -10.34 1.82
C ASP A 146 1.60 -10.47 0.30
N LEU A 147 2.84 -10.71 -0.12
CA LEU A 147 3.20 -10.83 -1.53
C LEU A 147 2.64 -12.10 -2.18
N ASP A 148 2.38 -13.16 -1.42
CA ASP A 148 1.78 -14.39 -1.96
C ASP A 148 0.28 -14.20 -2.18
N GLY A 149 -0.38 -13.47 -1.27
CA GLY A 149 -1.77 -13.00 -1.42
C GLY A 149 -1.94 -11.82 -2.39
N ASN A 150 -0.85 -11.21 -2.87
CA ASN A 150 -0.85 -9.95 -3.61
C ASN A 150 -1.65 -8.84 -2.89
N THR A 151 -1.36 -8.64 -1.61
CA THR A 151 -2.01 -7.59 -0.81
C THR A 151 -1.01 -6.72 -0.06
N VAL A 152 -1.38 -5.45 0.09
CA VAL A 152 -0.71 -4.47 0.94
C VAL A 152 -1.79 -3.75 1.74
N VAL A 153 -1.65 -3.71 3.06
CA VAL A 153 -2.49 -2.89 3.94
C VAL A 153 -1.66 -1.73 4.47
N ILE A 154 -2.16 -0.51 4.29
CA ILE A 154 -1.53 0.71 4.79
C ILE A 154 -2.48 1.34 5.80
N GLY A 155 -2.05 1.49 7.04
CA GLY A 155 -2.75 2.21 8.09
C GLY A 155 -2.22 3.63 8.24
N PHE A 156 -3.10 4.53 8.65
CA PHE A 156 -2.81 5.94 8.85
C PHE A 156 -3.32 6.37 10.24
N ASP A 157 -2.64 7.31 10.89
CA ASP A 157 -2.91 7.71 12.29
C ASP A 157 -4.36 8.18 12.55
N ILE A 158 -4.97 8.83 11.56
CA ILE A 158 -6.30 9.47 11.67
C ILE A 158 -7.36 8.91 10.72
N GLU A 159 -6.96 7.94 9.88
CA GLU A 159 -7.79 7.42 8.80
C GLU A 159 -7.86 5.90 8.85
N GLU A 160 -8.91 5.37 8.23
CA GLU A 160 -9.08 3.94 8.12
C GLU A 160 -8.02 3.34 7.19
N PRO A 161 -7.53 2.12 7.48
CA PRO A 161 -6.54 1.49 6.64
C PRO A 161 -7.10 1.21 5.24
N ILE A 162 -6.20 1.27 4.27
CA ILE A 162 -6.48 0.90 2.89
C ILE A 162 -5.88 -0.47 2.64
N LEU A 163 -6.69 -1.38 2.11
CA LEU A 163 -6.23 -2.62 1.52
C LEU A 163 -6.11 -2.42 0.00
N LEU A 164 -4.92 -2.67 -0.51
CA LEU A 164 -4.61 -2.66 -1.93
C LEU A 164 -4.32 -4.10 -2.33
N TYR A 165 -5.14 -4.62 -3.23
CA TYR A 165 -5.13 -6.01 -3.66
C TYR A 165 -4.92 -6.08 -5.18
N GLY A 166 -4.18 -7.11 -5.59
CA GLY A 166 -4.03 -7.49 -7.00
C GLY A 166 -2.61 -7.35 -7.51
N PRO A 167 -2.41 -7.52 -8.82
CA PRO A 167 -1.07 -7.61 -9.44
C PRO A 167 -0.13 -6.43 -9.17
N ALA A 168 -0.67 -5.25 -8.83
CA ALA A 168 0.10 -4.05 -8.50
C ALA A 168 0.70 -4.06 -7.08
N ALA A 169 0.20 -4.91 -6.17
CA ALA A 169 0.58 -4.93 -4.76
C ALA A 169 2.10 -5.11 -4.53
N PRO A 170 2.83 -5.98 -5.26
CA PRO A 170 4.28 -6.10 -5.09
C PRO A 170 5.06 -4.82 -5.38
N ILE A 171 4.66 -4.06 -6.41
CA ILE A 171 5.31 -2.79 -6.76
C ILE A 171 5.09 -1.77 -5.64
N LEU A 172 3.85 -1.69 -5.14
CA LEU A 172 3.51 -0.81 -4.04
C LEU A 172 4.24 -1.19 -2.75
N ALA A 173 4.35 -2.48 -2.44
CA ALA A 173 5.07 -2.99 -1.27
C ALA A 173 6.53 -2.51 -1.29
N VAL A 174 7.23 -2.69 -2.42
CA VAL A 174 8.61 -2.22 -2.59
C VAL A 174 8.73 -0.72 -2.38
N TYR A 175 7.86 0.06 -3.03
CA TYR A 175 7.92 1.52 -2.92
C TYR A 175 7.62 2.00 -1.49
N ALA A 176 6.58 1.45 -0.86
CA ALA A 176 6.17 1.82 0.50
C ALA A 176 7.27 1.52 1.52
N VAL A 177 7.88 0.34 1.49
CA VAL A 177 8.99 0.01 2.41
C VAL A 177 10.19 0.93 2.16
N TRP A 178 10.58 1.15 0.91
CA TRP A 178 11.69 2.05 0.58
C TRP A 178 11.41 3.49 1.06
N ARG A 179 10.17 3.96 0.94
CA ARG A 179 9.79 5.32 1.33
C ARG A 179 9.74 5.50 2.84
N LEU A 180 9.24 4.50 3.56
CA LEU A 180 8.91 4.59 4.99
C LEU A 180 10.04 4.12 5.90
N ARG A 181 11.01 3.36 5.39
CA ARG A 181 12.08 2.77 6.20
C ARG A 181 13.46 3.26 5.79
N SER A 182 14.44 3.06 6.66
CA SER A 182 15.83 3.34 6.30
C SER A 182 16.30 2.41 5.16
N LEU A 183 17.36 2.78 4.46
CA LEU A 183 17.91 1.93 3.39
C LEU A 183 18.32 0.55 3.91
N ASP A 184 18.89 0.47 5.11
CA ASP A 184 19.29 -0.82 5.71
C ASP A 184 18.06 -1.69 6.04
N ASP A 185 17.02 -1.08 6.61
CA ASP A 185 15.76 -1.79 6.90
C ASP A 185 15.08 -2.26 5.60
N PHE A 186 15.10 -1.46 4.54
CA PHE A 186 14.57 -1.82 3.23
C PHE A 186 15.30 -3.02 2.63
N LEU A 187 16.64 -3.04 2.68
CA LEU A 187 17.46 -4.14 2.13
C LEU A 187 17.28 -5.46 2.89
N ASN A 188 16.94 -5.36 4.18
CA ASN A 188 16.79 -6.50 5.09
C ASN A 188 15.33 -6.85 5.38
N ASP A 189 14.36 -6.20 4.73
CA ASP A 189 12.94 -6.42 4.97
C ASP A 189 12.55 -7.88 4.65
N PRO A 190 12.03 -8.64 5.64
CA PRO A 190 11.64 -10.03 5.44
C PRO A 190 10.44 -10.18 4.48
N ASP A 191 9.53 -9.21 4.45
CA ASP A 191 8.32 -9.25 3.63
C ASP A 191 8.63 -9.03 2.15
N LEU A 192 9.76 -8.38 1.84
CA LEU A 192 10.27 -8.21 0.46
C LEU A 192 11.19 -9.35 0.02
N SER A 193 11.39 -10.38 0.83
CA SER A 193 12.34 -11.45 0.53
C SER A 193 12.09 -12.18 -0.79
N LEU A 194 10.84 -12.25 -1.24
CA LEU A 194 10.43 -12.87 -2.51
C LEU A 194 10.76 -12.03 -3.76
N LEU A 195 11.20 -10.78 -3.60
CA LEU A 195 11.50 -9.83 -4.69
C LEU A 195 13.01 -9.52 -4.82
N ARG A 196 13.83 -10.14 -3.96
CA ARG A 196 15.30 -10.04 -3.97
C ARG A 196 15.91 -11.06 -4.92
#